data_AF-A0A809PNR4-F1
#
_entry.id   AF-A0A809PNR4-F1
#
_cell.length_a   1.000
_cell.length_b   1.000
_cell.length_c   1.000
_cell.angle_alpha   90.00
_cell.angle_beta   90.00
_cell.angle_gamma   90.00
#
_symmetry.space_group_name_H-M   'P 1'
#
loop_
_entity.id
_entity.type
_entity.pdbx_description
1 polymer ?
#
loop_
_entity_poly.entity_id
_entity_poly.type
_entity_poly.pdbx_seq_one_letter_code
_entity_poly.pdbx_strand_id
1 'polypeptide(L)'
;MVRASNSSTVGYAPSQLPDDAAEMQRFFSSELQKIATAIAGLSVGHLDKTTVAPAKPRDGDIRYADGSLWNPGSGVGVYYYKGASSTWVFLG
;
A
#
# COMPACT_ATOMS: atom_id res chain seq x y z
N MET A 1 -21.32 8.57 4.58
CA MET A 1 -20.31 8.93 3.56
C MET A 1 -19.25 7.84 3.55
N VAL A 2 -19.33 6.91 2.59
CA VAL A 2 -18.36 5.81 2.45
C VAL A 2 -17.14 6.39 1.74
N ARG A 3 -15.98 6.39 2.40
CA ARG A 3 -14.72 6.81 1.77
C ARG A 3 -14.38 5.80 0.67
N ALA A 4 -14.12 6.30 -0.54
CA ALA A 4 -13.52 5.48 -1.59
C ALA A 4 -12.18 4.92 -1.07
N SER A 5 -12.09 3.59 -0.97
CA SER A 5 -10.81 2.93 -0.72
C SER A 5 -9.93 3.18 -1.95
N ASN A 6 -8.87 3.97 -1.80
CA ASN A 6 -7.87 4.14 -2.86
C ASN A 6 -7.20 2.78 -3.08
N SER A 7 -7.66 2.06 -4.11
CA SER A 7 -7.22 0.73 -4.54
C SER A 7 -5.89 0.79 -5.31
N SER A 8 -4.91 1.58 -4.86
CA SER A 8 -3.60 1.66 -5.51
C SER A 8 -2.51 0.97 -4.73
N THR A 9 -2.52 0.99 -3.39
CA THR A 9 -1.54 0.20 -2.62
C THR A 9 -1.77 -1.28 -2.88
N VAL A 10 -0.80 -1.94 -3.51
CA VAL A 10 -0.76 -3.40 -3.66
C VAL A 10 -0.90 -4.01 -2.27
N GLY A 11 -2.09 -4.51 -1.98
CA GLY A 11 -2.50 -4.95 -0.66
C GLY A 11 -3.30 -6.23 -0.77
N TYR A 12 -3.02 -7.17 0.13
CA TYR A 12 -3.79 -8.39 0.23
C TYR A 12 -4.95 -8.16 1.22
N ALA A 13 -6.18 -8.36 0.75
CA ALA A 13 -7.37 -8.43 1.58
C ALA A 13 -7.98 -9.84 1.39
N PRO A 14 -8.00 -10.68 2.44
CA PRO A 14 -8.54 -12.02 2.33
C PRO A 14 -10.04 -11.99 2.04
N SER A 15 -10.51 -12.89 1.19
CA SER A 15 -11.95 -13.07 0.97
C SER A 15 -12.61 -13.82 2.13
N GLN A 16 -13.92 -13.68 2.27
CA GLN A 16 -14.68 -14.48 3.22
C GLN A 16 -14.51 -15.98 2.93
N LEU A 17 -14.27 -16.75 4.00
CA LEU A 17 -14.23 -18.19 3.93
C LEU A 17 -15.61 -18.72 3.48
N PRO A 18 -15.66 -19.67 2.53
CA PRO A 18 -16.90 -20.36 2.20
C PRO A 18 -17.34 -21.25 3.36
N ASP A 19 -18.65 -21.33 3.57
CA ASP A 19 -19.25 -22.22 4.58
C ASP A 19 -19.26 -23.69 4.13
N ASP A 20 -19.19 -23.95 2.82
CA ASP A 20 -19.15 -25.28 2.23
C ASP A 20 -17.71 -25.77 1.99
N ALA A 21 -17.39 -26.95 2.53
CA ALA A 21 -16.11 -27.63 2.35
C ALA A 21 -15.81 -27.95 0.88
N ALA A 22 -16.83 -28.16 0.03
CA ALA A 22 -16.63 -28.42 -1.39
C ALA A 22 -16.10 -27.20 -2.16
N GLU A 23 -16.35 -25.98 -1.66
CA GLU A 23 -15.88 -24.74 -2.29
C GLU A 23 -14.49 -24.31 -1.81
N MET A 24 -13.99 -24.90 -0.71
CA MET A 24 -12.68 -24.58 -0.13
C MET A 24 -11.53 -24.73 -1.14
N GLN A 25 -11.54 -25.76 -1.99
CA GLN A 25 -10.46 -25.96 -2.97
C GLN A 25 -10.36 -24.80 -3.98
N ARG A 26 -11.51 -24.29 -4.44
CA ARG A 26 -11.56 -23.12 -5.34
C ARG A 26 -11.17 -21.85 -4.61
N PHE A 27 -11.64 -21.69 -3.37
CA PHE A 27 -11.28 -20.56 -2.52
C PHE A 27 -9.75 -20.48 -2.32
N PHE A 28 -9.10 -21.56 -1.89
CA PHE A 28 -7.64 -21.58 -1.70
C PHE A 28 -6.89 -21.23 -2.98
N SER A 29 -7.31 -21.79 -4.13
CA SER A 29 -6.69 -21.47 -5.41
C SER A 29 -6.80 -19.97 -5.73
N SER A 30 -7.98 -19.37 -5.50
CA SER A 30 -8.21 -17.94 -5.73
C SER A 30 -7.45 -17.03 -4.77
N GLU A 31 -7.35 -17.41 -3.49
CA GLU A 31 -6.62 -16.65 -2.47
C GLU A 31 -5.11 -16.70 -2.72
N LEU A 32 -4.56 -17.88 -3.04
CA LEU A 32 -3.15 -18.01 -3.41
C LEU A 32 -2.81 -17.17 -4.65
N GLN A 33 -3.72 -17.11 -5.62
CA GLN A 33 -3.52 -16.29 -6.81
C GLN A 33 -3.55 -14.78 -6.50
N LYS A 34 -4.41 -14.34 -5.58
CA LYS A 34 -4.42 -12.94 -5.08
C LYS A 34 -3.12 -12.60 -4.36
N ILE A 35 -2.65 -13.49 -3.49
CA ILE A 35 -1.36 -13.33 -2.81
C ILE A 35 -0.21 -13.24 -3.82
N ALA A 36 -0.17 -14.16 -4.79
CA ALA A 36 0.86 -14.16 -5.83
C ALA A 36 0.86 -12.86 -6.65
N THR A 37 -0.32 -12.35 -6.99
CA THR A 37 -0.48 -11.08 -7.71
C THR A 37 0.01 -9.90 -6.87
N ALA A 38 -0.29 -9.88 -5.57
CA ALA A 38 0.19 -8.84 -4.67
C ALA A 38 1.73 -8.89 -4.52
N ILE A 39 2.31 -10.08 -4.35
CA ILE A 39 3.77 -10.24 -4.28
C ILE A 39 4.44 -9.81 -5.59
N ALA A 40 3.87 -10.18 -6.73
CA ALA A 40 4.38 -9.76 -8.04
C ALA A 40 4.29 -8.24 -8.25
N GLY A 41 3.21 -7.60 -7.79
CA GLY A 41 3.09 -6.14 -7.83
C GLY A 41 4.16 -5.45 -7.00
N LEU A 42 4.46 -5.99 -5.81
CA LEU A 42 5.53 -5.48 -4.94
C LEU A 42 6.92 -5.68 -5.55
N SER A 43 7.18 -6.79 -6.26
CA SER A 43 8.50 -7.09 -6.83
C SER A 43 8.90 -6.15 -7.98
N VAL A 44 7.93 -5.51 -8.63
CA VAL A 44 8.17 -4.51 -9.68
C VAL A 44 8.70 -3.19 -9.10
N GLY A 45 8.67 -3.01 -7.76
CA GLY A 45 9.20 -1.81 -7.11
C GLY A 45 8.38 -0.54 -7.41
N HIS A 46 7.11 -0.70 -7.79
CA HIS A 46 6.23 0.42 -8.07
C HIS A 46 5.75 1.07 -6.76
N LEU A 47 6.03 2.36 -6.59
CA LEU A 47 5.46 3.16 -5.51
C LEU A 47 4.33 4.02 -6.08
N ASP A 48 3.11 3.80 -5.60
CA ASP A 48 1.99 4.62 -6.00
C ASP A 48 2.11 6.04 -5.45
N LYS A 49 1.73 7.01 -6.28
CA LYS A 49 1.53 8.38 -5.81
C LYS A 49 0.45 8.41 -4.75
N THR A 50 0.75 9.06 -3.65
CA THR A 50 -0.15 9.26 -2.52
C THR A 50 -0.40 10.74 -2.34
N THR A 51 -1.64 11.06 -2.01
CA THR A 51 -2.15 12.44 -1.83
C THR A 51 -2.38 12.78 -0.37
N VAL A 52 -2.07 11.86 0.55
CA VAL A 52 -2.23 12.02 2.00
C VAL A 52 -1.11 11.28 2.73
N ALA A 53 -0.65 11.87 3.84
CA ALA A 53 0.28 11.21 4.74
C ALA A 53 -0.40 10.03 5.50
N PRO A 54 0.35 8.96 5.83
CA PRO A 54 -0.10 7.96 6.80
C PRO A 54 -0.43 8.60 8.15
N ALA A 55 -1.52 8.17 8.79
CA ALA A 55 -1.91 8.69 10.10
C ALA A 55 -0.95 8.29 11.24
N LYS A 56 -0.22 7.18 11.07
CA LYS A 56 0.76 6.65 12.03
C LYS A 56 1.99 6.14 11.27
N PRO A 57 2.86 7.04 10.78
CA PRO A 57 4.05 6.64 10.05
C PRO A 57 5.04 5.94 10.98
N ARG A 58 5.72 4.92 10.45
CA ARG A 58 6.75 4.14 11.16
C ARG A 58 8.11 4.41 10.55
N ASP A 59 9.15 4.30 11.37
CA ASP A 59 10.52 4.38 10.86
C ASP A 59 10.72 3.33 9.76
N GLY A 60 11.26 3.75 8.61
CA GLY A 60 11.36 2.87 7.45
C GLY A 60 10.26 3.05 6.41
N ASP A 61 9.16 3.75 6.72
CA ASP A 61 8.10 3.95 5.73
C ASP A 61 8.61 4.73 4.53
N ILE A 62 8.36 4.21 3.32
CA ILE A 62 8.67 4.86 2.04
C ILE A 62 7.37 5.17 1.32
N ARG A 63 7.28 6.37 0.75
CA ARG A 63 6.08 6.84 0.05
C ARG A 63 6.44 7.75 -1.11
N TYR A 64 5.64 7.70 -2.18
CA TYR A 64 5.75 8.63 -3.30
C TYR A 64 4.68 9.71 -3.16
N ALA A 65 5.07 10.96 -2.93
CA ALA A 65 4.16 12.09 -2.74
C ALA A 65 3.76 12.70 -4.09
N ASP A 66 2.51 13.12 -4.22
CA ASP A 66 2.00 13.77 -5.45
C ASP A 66 2.52 15.21 -5.60
N GLY A 67 2.95 15.85 -4.51
CA GLY A 67 3.52 17.20 -4.49
C GLY A 67 2.49 18.33 -4.50
N SER A 68 1.20 18.01 -4.67
CA SER A 68 0.11 18.98 -4.65
C SER A 68 -0.72 18.85 -3.37
N LEU A 69 -1.39 17.72 -3.16
CA LEU A 69 -2.22 17.49 -1.97
C LEU A 69 -1.40 17.03 -0.78
N TRP A 70 -0.35 16.23 -1.03
CA TRP A 70 0.63 15.85 -0.04
C TRP A 70 2.02 16.23 -0.52
N ASN A 71 2.63 17.17 0.20
CA ASN A 71 3.97 17.65 -0.03
C ASN A 71 4.68 17.83 1.33
N PRO A 72 5.53 16.86 1.73
CA PRO A 72 6.29 16.96 2.97
C PRO A 72 7.40 18.02 2.98
N GLY A 73 7.77 18.59 1.82
CA GLY A 73 8.72 19.71 1.77
C GLY A 73 9.36 20.01 0.41
N SER A 74 9.48 19.03 -0.50
CA SER A 74 10.25 19.16 -1.75
C SER A 74 9.43 18.91 -3.02
N GLY A 75 8.10 18.90 -2.92
CA GLY A 75 7.20 18.64 -4.05
C GLY A 75 6.99 17.16 -4.31
N VAL A 76 6.75 16.81 -5.57
CA VAL A 76 6.55 15.43 -6.02
C VAL A 76 7.85 14.64 -5.87
N GLY A 77 7.78 13.42 -5.33
CA GLY A 77 8.97 12.59 -5.13
C GLY A 77 8.83 11.56 -4.03
N VAL A 78 9.84 10.71 -3.91
CA VAL A 78 9.92 9.64 -2.91
C VAL A 78 10.44 10.21 -1.61
N TYR A 79 9.76 9.88 -0.52
CA TYR A 79 10.12 10.27 0.84
C TYR A 79 10.26 9.04 1.72
N TYR A 80 11.23 9.09 2.63
CA TYR A 80 11.42 8.13 3.71
C TYR A 80 11.07 8.78 5.06
N TYR A 81 10.31 8.09 5.89
CA TYR A 81 10.01 8.55 7.24
C TYR A 81 11.14 8.16 8.20
N LYS A 82 11.84 9.18 8.69
CA LYS A 82 12.88 9.06 9.70
C LYS A 82 12.26 9.13 11.08
N GLY A 83 12.03 7.98 11.70
CA GLY A 83 11.36 7.88 13.00
C GLY A 83 12.12 8.60 14.12
N ALA A 84 13.46 8.59 14.07
CA ALA A 84 14.30 9.28 15.06
C ALA A 84 14.04 10.80 15.15
N SER A 85 13.69 11.44 14.03
CA SER A 85 13.37 12.87 13.98
C SER A 85 11.89 13.14 13.72
N SER A 86 11.07 12.10 13.56
CA SER A 86 9.66 12.19 13.17
C SER A 86 9.43 13.07 11.92
N THR A 87 10.32 12.95 10.93
CA THR A 87 10.30 13.78 9.71
C THR A 87 10.35 12.94 8.44
N TRP A 88 9.71 13.44 7.38
CA TRP A 88 9.85 12.89 6.04
C TRP A 88 11.08 13.50 5.36
N VAL A 89 11.96 12.63 4.88
CA VAL A 89 13.19 13.00 4.18
C VAL A 89 13.00 12.71 2.70
N PHE A 90 13.23 13.71 1.86
CA PHE A 90 13.19 13.57 0.41
C PHE A 90 14.36 12.71 -0.09
N LEU A 91 14.08 11.74 -0.96
CA LEU A 91 15.06 10.84 -1.55
C LEU A 91 15.26 11.10 -3.06
N GLY A 92 14.24 11.60 -3.76
CA GLY A 92 14.27 11.85 -5.20
C GLY A 92 12.92 11.68 -5.88
#